data_AF-A0A1B1NDM9-F1
#
_entry.id   AF-A0A1B1NDM9-F1
#
_cell.length_a   1.000
_cell.length_b   1.000
_cell.length_c   1.000
_cell.angle_alpha   90.00
_cell.angle_beta   90.00
_cell.angle_gamma   90.00
#
_symmetry.space_group_name_H-M   'P 1'
#
loop_
_entity.id
_entity.type
_entity.pdbx_description
1 polymer ?
#
loop_
_entity_poly.entity_id
_entity_poly.type
_entity_poly.pdbx_seq_one_letter_code
_entity_poly.pdbx_strand_id
1 'polypeptide(L)'
;MNKPLPDYLGHVEADVSRIVQLLGAADPQDLARPVAACPEWDVAVVVGHLGGVHRMVIHAVRHREPSGGSRAHLPGAEVDLAPWLAAGTAEMVDLLRLPPERPAWSFDPQGRSVAFWRRRQAMESLVHRIDVEQALGKPSPVDATLASDGVSEVLDTLVRLRQAEGSVILPDHAIALVASDVGLTWALGVGEPVGALRGTAADLLSTLWRRNTGQTVDITGDVAAVREMLALPLVP
;
A
#
# COMPACT_ATOMS: atom_id res chain seq x y z
N MET A 1 17.52 -12.72 13.82
CA MET A 1 17.80 -11.29 14.04
C MET A 1 16.53 -10.53 13.72
N ASN A 2 16.02 -9.69 14.62
CA ASN A 2 14.87 -8.83 14.31
C ASN A 2 15.30 -7.85 13.22
N LYS A 3 14.62 -7.88 12.08
CA LYS A 3 14.78 -6.90 11.01
C LYS A 3 14.50 -5.51 11.58
N PRO A 4 15.35 -4.49 11.35
CA PRO A 4 15.04 -3.12 11.76
C PRO A 4 13.76 -2.66 11.07
N LEU A 5 12.86 -2.02 11.82
CA LEU A 5 11.64 -1.46 11.26
C LEU A 5 11.97 -0.30 10.32
N PRO A 6 11.28 -0.16 9.17
CA PRO A 6 11.44 1.01 8.30
C PRO A 6 11.15 2.32 9.03
N ASP A 7 11.78 3.41 8.60
CA ASP A 7 11.36 4.76 8.97
C ASP A 7 10.07 5.11 8.23
N TYR A 8 8.94 4.62 8.76
CA TYR A 8 7.63 4.77 8.11
C TYR A 8 7.28 6.22 7.80
N LEU A 9 7.57 7.16 8.71
CA LEU A 9 7.21 8.55 8.50
C LEU A 9 8.10 9.21 7.45
N GLY A 10 9.41 8.91 7.46
CA GLY A 10 10.32 9.36 6.40
C GLY A 10 9.91 8.82 5.02
N HIS A 11 9.45 7.57 4.94
CA HIS A 11 8.92 7.00 3.70
C HIS A 11 7.62 7.68 3.24
N VAL A 12 6.66 7.93 4.14
CA VAL A 12 5.44 8.70 3.80
C VAL A 12 5.80 10.07 3.24
N GLU A 13 6.69 10.81 3.91
CA GLU A 13 7.13 12.14 3.47
C GLU A 13 7.80 12.07 2.08
N ALA A 14 8.69 11.09 1.86
CA ALA A 14 9.38 10.92 0.58
C ALA A 14 8.44 10.53 -0.57
N ASP A 15 7.56 9.56 -0.35
CA ASP A 15 6.64 9.05 -1.37
C ASP A 15 5.59 10.10 -1.75
N VAL A 16 5.03 10.81 -0.77
CA VAL A 16 4.11 11.91 -1.05
C VAL A 16 4.84 13.09 -1.71
N SER A 17 6.06 13.45 -1.26
CA SER A 17 6.84 14.51 -1.91
C SER A 17 7.07 14.20 -3.38
N ARG A 18 7.36 12.93 -3.72
CA ARG A 18 7.50 12.48 -5.10
C ARG A 18 6.20 12.66 -5.90
N ILE A 19 5.05 12.28 -5.34
CA ILE A 19 3.74 12.52 -5.98
C ILE A 19 3.53 14.01 -6.22
N VAL A 20 3.72 14.86 -5.20
CA VAL A 20 3.54 16.32 -5.31
C VAL A 20 4.45 16.92 -6.39
N GLN A 21 5.71 16.50 -6.47
CA GLN A 21 6.64 16.94 -7.52
C GLN A 21 6.17 16.54 -8.92
N LEU A 22 5.63 15.33 -9.07
CA LEU A 22 5.09 14.85 -10.34
C LEU A 22 3.89 15.69 -10.77
N LEU A 23 2.98 16.01 -9.85
CA LEU A 23 1.82 16.86 -10.12
C LEU A 23 2.23 18.29 -10.49
N GLY A 24 3.21 18.87 -9.80
CA GLY A 24 3.71 20.22 -10.10
C GLY A 24 4.42 20.34 -11.46
N ALA A 25 4.88 19.21 -12.02
CA ALA A 25 5.52 19.14 -13.34
C ALA A 25 4.61 18.54 -14.43
N ALA A 26 3.36 18.22 -14.10
CA ALA A 26 2.40 17.58 -15.00
C ALA A 26 1.55 18.64 -15.72
N ASP A 27 1.17 18.34 -16.96
CA ASP A 27 0.14 19.13 -17.65
C ASP A 27 -1.24 18.76 -17.08
N PRO A 28 -2.26 19.65 -17.15
CA PRO A 28 -3.60 19.31 -16.65
C PRO A 28 -4.19 18.03 -17.24
N GLN A 29 -3.83 17.67 -18.48
CA GLN A 29 -4.28 16.44 -19.14
C GLN A 29 -3.65 15.18 -18.55
N ASP A 30 -2.48 15.28 -17.92
CA ASP A 30 -1.81 14.15 -17.29
C ASP A 30 -2.57 13.65 -16.05
N LEU A 31 -3.35 14.53 -15.40
CA LEU A 31 -4.21 14.17 -14.28
C LEU A 31 -5.33 13.21 -14.67
N ALA A 32 -5.74 13.22 -15.94
CA ALA A 32 -6.76 12.33 -16.50
C ALA A 32 -6.18 11.01 -17.05
N ARG A 33 -4.87 10.75 -16.87
CA ARG A 33 -4.28 9.47 -17.33
C ARG A 33 -4.79 8.32 -16.46
N PRO A 34 -5.20 7.20 -17.08
CA PRO A 34 -5.73 6.05 -16.35
C PRO A 34 -4.63 5.34 -15.56
N VAL A 35 -5.03 4.77 -14.43
CA VAL A 35 -4.16 3.97 -13.56
C VAL A 35 -4.36 2.50 -13.91
N ALA A 36 -3.32 1.84 -14.39
CA ALA A 36 -3.44 0.49 -14.95
C ALA A 36 -3.97 -0.56 -13.94
N ALA A 37 -3.56 -0.45 -12.66
CA ALA A 37 -4.01 -1.36 -11.60
C ALA A 37 -5.42 -1.04 -11.07
N CYS A 38 -5.94 0.17 -11.36
CA CYS A 38 -7.25 0.65 -10.93
C CYS A 38 -7.95 1.30 -12.13
N PRO A 39 -8.51 0.52 -13.08
CA PRO A 39 -8.98 1.05 -14.38
C PRO A 39 -10.08 2.11 -14.30
N GLU A 40 -10.81 2.16 -13.19
CA GLU A 40 -11.84 3.18 -12.90
C GLU A 40 -11.25 4.50 -12.39
N TRP A 41 -9.94 4.55 -12.13
CA TRP A 41 -9.26 5.69 -11.51
C TRP A 41 -8.27 6.31 -12.51
N ASP A 42 -8.20 7.64 -12.48
CA ASP A 42 -7.12 8.40 -13.06
C ASP A 42 -6.17 8.93 -11.96
N VAL A 43 -5.13 9.64 -12.37
CA VAL A 43 -4.15 10.25 -11.45
C VAL A 43 -4.83 11.20 -10.45
N ALA A 44 -5.80 12.01 -10.89
CA ALA A 44 -6.53 12.92 -10.01
C ALA A 44 -7.32 12.16 -8.92
N VAL A 45 -7.99 11.06 -9.29
CA VAL A 45 -8.74 10.22 -8.35
C VAL A 45 -7.82 9.56 -7.34
N VAL A 46 -6.66 9.01 -7.76
CA VAL A 46 -5.66 8.44 -6.82
C VAL A 46 -5.21 9.48 -5.80
N VAL A 47 -4.84 10.67 -6.27
CA VAL A 47 -4.33 11.76 -5.41
C VAL A 47 -5.41 12.28 -4.46
N GLY A 48 -6.64 12.45 -4.97
CA GLY A 48 -7.81 12.82 -4.17
C GLY A 48 -8.10 11.78 -3.07
N HIS A 49 -8.07 10.49 -3.42
CA HIS A 49 -8.22 9.39 -2.47
C HIS A 49 -7.13 9.41 -1.40
N LEU A 50 -5.85 9.48 -1.78
CA LEU A 50 -4.74 9.47 -0.84
C LEU A 50 -4.82 10.64 0.16
N GLY A 51 -5.13 11.85 -0.33
CA GLY A 51 -5.36 12.97 0.56
C GLY A 51 -6.60 12.80 1.45
N GLY A 52 -7.66 12.17 0.96
CA GLY A 52 -8.83 11.81 1.75
C GLY A 52 -8.49 10.79 2.85
N VAL A 53 -7.61 9.82 2.57
CA VAL A 53 -7.07 8.86 3.54
C VAL A 53 -6.30 9.60 4.64
N HIS A 54 -5.44 10.57 4.30
CA HIS A 54 -4.72 11.36 5.32
C HIS A 54 -5.68 12.00 6.34
N ARG A 55 -6.79 12.58 5.84
CA ARG A 55 -7.82 13.22 6.67
C ARG A 55 -8.63 12.22 7.50
N MET A 56 -8.93 11.06 6.93
CA MET A 56 -9.53 9.95 7.66
C MET A 56 -8.61 9.49 8.81
N VAL A 57 -7.31 9.36 8.59
CA VAL A 57 -6.34 8.95 9.63
C VAL A 57 -6.19 10.03 10.70
N ILE A 58 -6.12 11.31 10.30
CA ILE A 58 -6.11 12.43 11.24
C ILE A 58 -7.32 12.34 12.17
N HIS A 59 -8.51 12.11 11.61
CA HIS A 59 -9.73 11.92 12.41
C HIS A 59 -9.64 10.70 13.32
N ALA A 60 -9.22 9.54 12.79
CA ALA A 60 -9.10 8.29 13.53
C ALA A 60 -8.16 8.39 14.75
N VAL A 61 -7.09 9.18 14.65
CA VAL A 61 -6.13 9.39 15.74
C VAL A 61 -6.60 10.47 16.72
N ARG A 62 -7.24 11.55 16.25
CA ARG A 62 -7.77 12.63 17.10
C ARG A 62 -8.98 12.19 17.92
N HIS A 63 -9.94 11.57 17.26
CA HIS A 63 -11.26 11.26 17.83
C HIS A 63 -11.40 9.81 18.27
N ARG A 64 -10.49 8.92 17.84
CA ARG A 64 -10.51 7.48 18.17
C ARG A 64 -11.81 6.79 17.75
N GLU A 65 -12.36 7.22 16.62
CA GLU A 65 -13.56 6.67 15.99
C GLU A 65 -13.46 6.73 14.45
N PRO A 66 -14.32 6.01 13.69
CA PRO A 66 -14.31 6.08 12.24
C PRO A 66 -14.95 7.38 11.72
N SER A 67 -14.44 7.88 10.59
CA SER A 67 -14.97 9.09 9.93
C SER A 67 -15.81 8.82 8.68
N GLY A 68 -16.25 7.59 8.42
CA GLY A 68 -16.95 7.22 7.18
C GLY A 68 -16.04 6.98 5.94
N GLY A 69 -14.72 6.82 6.14
CA GLY A 69 -13.76 6.49 5.07
C GLY A 69 -13.16 7.71 4.35
N SER A 70 -12.26 7.46 3.39
CA SER A 70 -11.56 8.53 2.63
C SER A 70 -12.50 9.37 1.78
N ARG A 71 -13.57 8.77 1.24
CA ARG A 71 -14.58 9.45 0.40
C ARG A 71 -15.31 10.59 1.12
N ALA A 72 -15.43 10.52 2.44
CA ALA A 72 -16.02 11.58 3.26
C ALA A 72 -15.13 12.84 3.34
N HIS A 73 -13.88 12.76 2.90
CA HIS A 73 -12.86 13.80 3.00
C HIS A 73 -12.29 14.22 1.65
N LEU A 74 -12.99 13.92 0.55
CA LEU A 74 -12.57 14.36 -0.78
C LEU A 74 -12.61 15.89 -0.87
N PRO A 75 -11.66 16.49 -1.61
CA PRO A 75 -11.66 17.93 -1.81
C PRO A 75 -12.80 18.33 -2.76
N GLY A 76 -13.15 19.62 -2.75
CA GLY A 76 -13.99 20.19 -3.81
C GLY A 76 -13.24 20.18 -5.16
N ALA A 77 -13.99 20.18 -6.27
CA ALA A 77 -13.43 20.07 -7.62
C ALA A 77 -12.42 21.18 -8.01
N GLU A 78 -12.55 22.37 -7.41
CA GLU A 78 -11.69 23.53 -7.68
C GLU A 78 -10.38 23.53 -6.88
N VAL A 79 -10.16 22.53 -6.02
CA VAL A 79 -8.97 22.47 -5.16
C VAL A 79 -7.77 21.98 -5.96
N ASP A 80 -6.67 22.74 -5.88
CA ASP A 80 -5.37 22.26 -6.36
C ASP A 80 -4.89 21.10 -5.48
N LEU A 81 -4.82 19.91 -6.10
CA LEU A 81 -4.55 18.65 -5.41
C LEU A 81 -3.13 18.58 -4.86
N ALA A 82 -2.14 19.19 -5.50
CA ALA A 82 -0.74 19.11 -5.07
C ALA A 82 -0.50 19.76 -3.69
N PRO A 83 -0.80 21.06 -3.48
CA PRO A 83 -0.68 21.68 -2.17
C PRO A 83 -1.67 21.10 -1.16
N TRP A 84 -2.85 20.65 -1.59
CA TRP A 84 -3.82 20.01 -0.70
C TRP A 84 -3.33 18.66 -0.16
N LEU A 85 -2.73 17.81 -0.99
CA LEU A 85 -2.11 16.57 -0.57
C LEU A 85 -0.98 16.85 0.42
N ALA A 86 -0.06 17.75 0.06
CA ALA A 86 1.09 18.12 0.88
C ALA A 86 0.69 18.61 2.29
N ALA A 87 -0.32 19.48 2.38
CA ALA A 87 -0.83 19.98 3.65
C ALA A 87 -1.42 18.86 4.53
N GLY A 88 -2.20 17.95 3.92
CA GLY A 88 -2.78 16.82 4.64
C GLY A 88 -1.72 15.84 5.14
N THR A 89 -0.67 15.60 4.36
CA THR A 89 0.45 14.76 4.77
C THR A 89 1.23 15.37 5.92
N ALA A 90 1.55 16.66 5.87
CA ALA A 90 2.26 17.33 6.96
C ALA A 90 1.49 17.20 8.30
N GLU A 91 0.19 17.50 8.29
CA GLU A 91 -0.65 17.38 9.47
C GLU A 91 -0.75 15.92 9.98
N MET A 92 -0.91 14.96 9.07
CA MET A 92 -0.98 13.55 9.43
C MET A 92 0.34 13.06 10.03
N VAL A 93 1.48 13.37 9.41
CA VAL A 93 2.80 12.95 9.87
C VAL A 93 3.11 13.55 11.24
N ASP A 94 2.81 14.84 11.46
CA ASP A 94 2.94 15.48 12.77
C ASP A 94 2.13 14.75 13.84
N LEU A 95 0.90 14.36 13.52
CA LEU A 95 0.05 13.61 14.43
C LEU A 95 0.58 12.19 14.68
N LEU A 96 1.12 11.52 13.66
CA LEU A 96 1.68 10.18 13.79
C LEU A 96 3.06 10.16 14.49
N ARG A 97 3.68 11.31 14.78
CA ARG A 97 4.86 11.40 15.68
C ARG A 97 4.53 11.13 17.15
N LEU A 98 3.25 11.12 17.54
CA LEU A 98 2.79 10.70 18.87
C LEU A 98 3.30 9.29 19.25
N PRO A 99 3.37 8.92 20.54
CA PRO A 99 3.88 7.61 20.96
C PRO A 99 3.19 6.45 20.22
N PRO A 100 3.95 5.43 19.73
CA PRO A 100 3.41 4.36 18.90
C PRO A 100 2.29 3.56 19.56
N GLU A 101 2.33 3.40 20.87
CA GLU A 101 1.34 2.71 21.70
C GLU A 101 0.07 3.53 21.95
N ARG A 102 0.04 4.82 21.58
CA ARG A 102 -1.11 5.68 21.80
C ARG A 102 -2.34 5.08 21.09
N PRO A 103 -3.48 4.90 21.80
CA PRO A 103 -4.68 4.38 21.18
C PRO A 103 -5.20 5.28 20.05
N ALA A 104 -5.56 4.64 18.94
CA ALA A 104 -6.21 5.25 17.79
C ALA A 104 -7.24 4.26 17.21
N TRP A 105 -8.31 4.77 16.61
CA TRP A 105 -9.20 3.89 15.85
C TRP A 105 -8.51 3.41 14.59
N SER A 106 -8.76 2.19 14.13
CA SER A 106 -8.34 1.69 12.82
C SER A 106 -9.38 0.71 12.30
N PHE A 107 -9.30 0.29 11.03
CA PHE A 107 -10.20 -0.76 10.55
C PHE A 107 -9.79 -2.15 11.04
N ASP A 108 -8.54 -2.34 11.48
CA ASP A 108 -8.07 -3.58 12.10
C ASP A 108 -8.31 -3.57 13.63
N PRO A 109 -9.18 -4.43 14.18
CA PRO A 109 -9.34 -4.58 15.63
C PRO A 109 -8.04 -4.88 16.38
N GLN A 110 -7.06 -5.53 15.74
CA GLN A 110 -5.75 -5.83 16.34
C GLN A 110 -4.76 -4.66 16.26
N GLY A 111 -5.05 -3.65 15.44
CA GLY A 111 -4.17 -2.52 15.13
C GLY A 111 -4.67 -1.18 15.67
N ARG A 112 -5.20 -1.12 16.89
CA ARG A 112 -5.84 0.09 17.46
C ARG A 112 -4.86 1.12 18.03
N SER A 113 -3.85 1.51 17.25
CA SER A 113 -2.74 2.36 17.73
C SER A 113 -2.15 3.28 16.65
N VAL A 114 -1.35 4.25 17.09
CA VAL A 114 -0.54 5.09 16.19
C VAL A 114 0.46 4.25 15.39
N ALA A 115 1.04 3.19 15.99
CA ALA A 115 1.96 2.29 15.31
C ALA A 115 1.35 1.63 14.06
N PHE A 116 0.09 1.21 14.16
CA PHE A 116 -0.65 0.66 13.01
C PHE A 116 -0.73 1.69 11.88
N TRP A 117 -1.14 2.93 12.19
CA TRP A 117 -1.28 3.96 11.17
C TRP A 117 0.04 4.37 10.54
N ARG A 118 1.16 4.35 11.27
CA ARG A 118 2.49 4.58 10.68
C ARG A 118 2.78 3.58 9.57
N ARG A 119 2.67 2.28 9.87
CA ARG A 119 2.91 1.20 8.89
C ARG A 119 1.93 1.28 7.73
N ARG A 120 0.64 1.43 8.03
CA ARG A 120 -0.42 1.48 7.03
C ARG A 120 -0.28 2.69 6.09
N GLN A 121 0.04 3.86 6.61
CA GLN A 121 0.23 5.05 5.77
C GLN A 121 1.49 4.98 4.93
N ALA A 122 2.54 4.32 5.41
CA ALA A 122 3.74 4.08 4.61
C ALA A 122 3.43 3.21 3.38
N MET A 123 2.72 2.07 3.52
CA MET A 123 2.40 1.29 2.30
C MET A 123 1.30 1.94 1.47
N GLU A 124 0.37 2.68 2.05
CA GLU A 124 -0.65 3.42 1.27
C GLU A 124 0.03 4.43 0.34
N SER A 125 0.97 5.20 0.91
CA SER A 125 1.74 6.20 0.18
C SER A 125 2.61 5.55 -0.89
N LEU A 126 3.31 4.46 -0.58
CA LEU A 126 4.14 3.73 -1.53
C LEU A 126 3.34 3.17 -2.71
N VAL A 127 2.24 2.47 -2.42
CA VAL A 127 1.38 1.83 -3.43
C VAL A 127 0.79 2.87 -4.37
N HIS A 128 0.31 4.00 -3.85
CA HIS A 128 -0.22 5.07 -4.69
C HIS A 128 0.85 5.93 -5.36
N ARG A 129 2.07 5.99 -4.82
CA ARG A 129 3.22 6.53 -5.57
C ARG A 129 3.49 5.69 -6.81
N ILE A 130 3.49 4.36 -6.68
CA ILE A 130 3.65 3.44 -7.82
C ILE A 130 2.55 3.67 -8.86
N ASP A 131 1.29 3.81 -8.42
CA ASP A 131 0.16 4.08 -9.31
C ASP A 131 0.37 5.36 -10.15
N VAL A 132 0.71 6.47 -9.48
CA VAL A 132 0.94 7.76 -10.13
C VAL A 132 2.17 7.70 -11.05
N GLU A 133 3.27 7.10 -10.60
CA GLU A 133 4.48 6.99 -11.41
C GLU A 133 4.27 6.14 -12.66
N GLN A 134 3.54 5.04 -12.56
CA GLN A 134 3.22 4.19 -13.70
C GLN A 134 2.32 4.91 -14.71
N ALA A 135 1.25 5.57 -14.25
CA ALA A 135 0.37 6.35 -15.12
C ALA A 135 1.10 7.48 -15.86
N LEU A 136 2.08 8.10 -15.20
CA LEU A 136 2.91 9.16 -15.78
C LEU A 136 4.15 8.66 -16.54
N GLY A 137 4.43 7.35 -16.53
CA GLY A 137 5.60 6.75 -17.18
C GLY A 137 6.93 7.14 -16.55
N LYS A 138 6.96 7.40 -15.23
CA LYS A 138 8.13 7.89 -14.48
C LYS A 138 8.44 7.03 -13.23
N PRO A 139 8.55 5.69 -13.36
CA PRO A 139 8.81 4.80 -12.23
C PRO A 139 10.15 5.12 -11.56
N SER A 140 10.19 5.04 -10.23
CA SER A 140 11.41 5.16 -9.44
C SER A 140 11.65 3.91 -8.58
N PRO A 141 12.90 3.66 -8.13
CA PRO A 141 13.20 2.55 -7.23
C PRO A 141 12.37 2.58 -5.95
N VAL A 142 12.03 1.39 -5.45
CA VAL A 142 11.37 1.19 -4.15
C VAL A 142 12.41 0.72 -3.13
N ASP A 143 12.35 1.25 -1.91
CA ASP A 143 13.21 0.79 -0.83
C ASP A 143 12.89 -0.67 -0.46
N ALA A 144 13.91 -1.53 -0.48
CA ALA A 144 13.74 -2.96 -0.25
C ALA A 144 13.29 -3.29 1.19
N THR A 145 13.66 -2.47 2.17
CA THR A 145 13.28 -2.66 3.58
C THR A 145 11.80 -2.37 3.77
N LEU A 146 11.30 -1.27 3.20
CA LEU A 146 9.89 -0.92 3.16
C LEU A 146 9.08 -1.95 2.36
N ALA A 147 9.54 -2.31 1.16
CA ALA A 147 8.83 -3.26 0.30
C ALA A 147 8.63 -4.62 0.98
N SER A 148 9.68 -5.14 1.62
CA SER A 148 9.59 -6.42 2.33
C SER A 148 8.75 -6.34 3.60
N ASP A 149 8.65 -5.16 4.23
CA ASP A 149 7.68 -4.96 5.31
C ASP A 149 6.24 -4.89 4.77
N GLY A 150 6.03 -4.30 3.59
CA GLY A 150 4.75 -4.31 2.88
C GLY A 150 4.30 -5.72 2.48
N VAL A 151 5.21 -6.58 2.03
CA VAL A 151 4.89 -8.01 1.80
C VAL A 151 4.41 -8.65 3.10
N SER A 152 5.10 -8.37 4.21
CA SER A 152 4.70 -8.87 5.52
C SER A 152 3.32 -8.34 5.92
N GLU A 153 3.01 -7.07 5.67
CA GLU A 153 1.71 -6.46 5.99
C GLU A 153 0.56 -7.05 5.17
N VAL A 154 0.78 -7.36 3.89
CA VAL A 154 -0.24 -8.05 3.08
C VAL A 154 -0.64 -9.35 3.77
N LEU A 155 0.33 -10.16 4.19
CA LEU A 155 0.08 -11.46 4.82
C LEU A 155 -0.48 -11.31 6.24
N ASP A 156 0.19 -10.50 7.05
CA ASP A 156 -0.11 -10.38 8.47
C ASP A 156 -1.28 -9.47 8.78
N THR A 157 -1.79 -8.68 7.83
CA THR A 157 -2.88 -7.73 8.08
C THR A 157 -3.97 -7.85 7.04
N LEU A 158 -3.65 -7.61 5.76
CA LEU A 158 -4.69 -7.50 4.73
C LEU A 158 -5.38 -8.84 4.44
N VAL A 159 -4.62 -9.92 4.23
CA VAL A 159 -5.17 -11.26 4.02
C VAL A 159 -5.98 -11.71 5.23
N ARG A 160 -5.48 -11.48 6.46
CA ARG A 160 -6.24 -11.78 7.69
C ARG A 160 -7.59 -11.04 7.70
N LEU A 161 -7.59 -9.75 7.40
CA LEU A 161 -8.83 -8.97 7.38
C LEU A 161 -9.80 -9.48 6.32
N ARG A 162 -9.32 -9.77 5.10
CA ARG A 162 -10.14 -10.34 4.02
C ARG A 162 -10.74 -11.70 4.39
N GLN A 163 -10.00 -12.55 5.10
CA GLN A 163 -10.51 -13.82 5.63
C GLN A 163 -11.57 -13.59 6.71
N ALA A 164 -11.33 -12.66 7.65
CA ALA A 164 -12.29 -12.33 8.70
C ALA A 164 -13.60 -11.73 8.15
N GLU A 165 -13.53 -11.02 7.03
CA GLU A 165 -14.67 -10.48 6.28
C GLU A 165 -15.39 -11.55 5.43
N GLY A 166 -14.83 -12.75 5.27
CA GLY A 166 -15.33 -13.78 4.36
C GLY A 166 -15.14 -13.45 2.87
N SER A 167 -14.31 -12.45 2.56
CA SER A 167 -14.03 -12.02 1.18
C SER A 167 -12.98 -12.88 0.48
N VAL A 168 -12.20 -13.67 1.25
CA VAL A 168 -11.21 -14.59 0.69
C VAL A 168 -11.20 -15.91 1.46
N ILE A 169 -11.14 -17.01 0.70
CA ILE A 169 -10.86 -18.35 1.22
C ILE A 169 -9.59 -18.80 0.52
N LEU A 170 -8.53 -19.05 1.29
CA LEU A 170 -7.28 -19.53 0.71
C LEU A 170 -7.43 -21.02 0.35
N PRO A 171 -6.84 -21.46 -0.78
CA PRO A 171 -6.73 -22.88 -1.13
C PRO A 171 -6.04 -23.71 -0.04
N ASP A 172 -6.25 -25.03 -0.07
CA ASP A 172 -5.60 -26.00 0.83
C ASP A 172 -4.15 -26.32 0.41
N HIS A 173 -3.37 -25.27 0.16
CA HIS A 173 -1.94 -25.32 -0.09
C HIS A 173 -1.31 -23.96 0.22
N ALA A 174 0.01 -23.95 0.37
CA ALA A 174 0.80 -22.74 0.51
C ALA A 174 1.62 -22.46 -0.76
N ILE A 175 2.00 -21.21 -0.94
CA ILE A 175 3.05 -20.79 -1.87
C ILE A 175 4.12 -20.00 -1.13
N ALA A 176 5.35 -20.05 -1.63
CA ALA A 176 6.44 -19.25 -1.11
C ALA A 176 6.53 -17.91 -1.85
N LEU A 177 6.82 -16.85 -1.12
CA LEU A 177 7.19 -15.54 -1.65
C LEU A 177 8.67 -15.36 -1.32
N VAL A 178 9.56 -15.33 -2.32
CA VAL A 178 11.02 -15.38 -2.12
C VAL A 178 11.64 -14.08 -2.60
N ALA A 179 12.06 -13.22 -1.66
CA ALA A 179 12.73 -11.96 -1.96
C ALA A 179 14.26 -12.16 -2.02
N SER A 180 14.82 -11.97 -3.21
CA SER A 180 16.24 -12.22 -3.50
C SER A 180 17.19 -11.14 -2.97
N ASP A 181 16.70 -9.90 -2.84
CA ASP A 181 17.46 -8.70 -2.46
C ASP A 181 17.58 -8.49 -0.94
N VAL A 182 16.65 -9.06 -0.17
CA VAL A 182 16.64 -8.98 1.31
C VAL A 182 16.82 -10.33 2.00
N GLY A 183 16.91 -11.43 1.23
CA GLY A 183 17.11 -12.78 1.77
C GLY A 183 15.94 -13.26 2.66
N LEU A 184 14.72 -12.80 2.37
CA LEU A 184 13.51 -13.16 3.12
C LEU A 184 12.63 -14.09 2.30
N THR A 185 11.91 -14.97 3.01
CA THR A 185 10.89 -15.83 2.42
C THR A 185 9.67 -15.85 3.31
N TRP A 186 8.49 -15.70 2.70
CA TRP A 186 7.21 -15.82 3.37
C TRP A 186 6.44 -17.00 2.80
N ALA A 187 5.50 -17.53 3.58
CA ALA A 187 4.49 -18.48 3.10
C ALA A 187 3.13 -17.80 3.07
N LEU A 188 2.41 -17.95 1.96
CA LEU A 188 1.01 -17.54 1.81
C LEU A 188 0.16 -18.79 1.64
N GLY A 189 -0.75 -19.04 2.59
CA GLY A 189 -1.55 -20.27 2.65
C GLY A 189 -1.13 -21.18 3.81
N VAL A 190 -1.60 -22.42 3.79
CA VAL A 190 -1.37 -23.41 4.86
C VAL A 190 -0.60 -24.62 4.32
N GLY A 191 0.33 -25.15 5.11
CA GLY A 191 1.16 -26.30 4.75
C GLY A 191 2.49 -25.93 4.09
N GLU A 192 3.17 -26.94 3.57
CA GLU A 192 4.44 -26.75 2.84
C GLU A 192 4.18 -26.09 1.47
N PRO A 193 4.96 -25.06 1.08
CA PRO A 193 4.80 -24.42 -0.22
C PRO A 193 4.96 -25.38 -1.41
N VAL A 194 3.94 -25.45 -2.26
CA VAL A 194 3.95 -26.29 -3.48
C VAL A 194 4.55 -25.58 -4.70
N GLY A 195 4.68 -24.26 -4.62
CA GLY A 195 5.30 -23.41 -5.63
C GLY A 195 5.78 -22.10 -5.02
N ALA A 196 6.51 -21.30 -5.79
CA ALA A 196 7.10 -20.05 -5.32
C ALA A 196 7.00 -18.92 -6.36
N LEU A 197 6.65 -17.73 -5.90
CA LEU A 197 6.88 -16.45 -6.59
C LEU A 197 8.22 -15.87 -6.13
N ARG A 198 9.08 -15.49 -7.06
CA ARG A 198 10.44 -15.00 -6.79
C ARG A 198 10.66 -13.62 -7.42
N GLY A 199 11.47 -12.80 -6.77
CA GLY A 199 11.83 -11.47 -7.26
C GLY A 199 12.52 -10.64 -6.20
N THR A 200 12.69 -9.34 -6.44
CA THR A 200 12.99 -8.39 -5.37
C THR A 200 11.78 -8.22 -4.45
N ALA A 201 11.99 -7.70 -3.24
CA ALA A 201 10.86 -7.39 -2.35
C ALA A 201 9.84 -6.45 -3.00
N ALA A 202 10.31 -5.51 -3.84
CA ALA A 202 9.46 -4.61 -4.62
C ALA A 202 8.62 -5.36 -5.68
N ASP A 203 9.22 -6.33 -6.40
CA ASP A 203 8.49 -7.15 -7.38
C ASP A 203 7.39 -7.97 -6.70
N LEU A 204 7.68 -8.56 -5.54
CA LEU A 204 6.70 -9.33 -4.77
C LEU A 204 5.56 -8.44 -4.29
N LEU A 205 5.87 -7.27 -3.71
CA LEU A 205 4.86 -6.33 -3.24
C LEU A 205 3.97 -5.85 -4.38
N SER A 206 4.57 -5.40 -5.49
CA SER A 206 3.82 -4.98 -6.69
C SER A 206 2.97 -6.10 -7.25
N THR A 207 3.44 -7.35 -7.23
CA THR A 207 2.64 -8.51 -7.68
C THR A 207 1.44 -8.76 -6.77
N LEU A 208 1.62 -8.75 -5.45
CA LEU A 208 0.53 -8.91 -4.48
C LEU A 208 -0.54 -7.81 -4.60
N TRP A 209 -0.10 -6.59 -4.92
CA TRP A 209 -0.96 -5.44 -5.19
C TRP A 209 -1.38 -5.29 -6.66
N ARG A 210 -1.09 -6.26 -7.54
CA ARG A 210 -1.48 -6.26 -8.97
C ARG A 210 -0.99 -5.04 -9.77
N ARG A 211 0.19 -4.53 -9.42
CA ARG A 211 0.88 -3.37 -10.02
C ARG A 211 2.08 -3.78 -10.88
N ASN A 212 2.13 -5.04 -11.29
CA ASN A 212 3.15 -5.62 -12.17
C ASN A 212 2.68 -5.74 -13.63
N THR A 213 1.74 -4.89 -14.06
CA THR A 213 1.16 -4.95 -15.42
C THR A 213 2.25 -4.86 -16.49
N GLY A 214 2.27 -5.84 -17.38
CA GLY A 214 3.27 -5.94 -18.45
C GLY A 214 4.65 -6.45 -18.01
N GLN A 215 4.82 -6.80 -16.73
CA GLN A 215 6.05 -7.40 -16.20
C GLN A 215 5.90 -8.91 -16.08
N THR A 216 6.97 -9.64 -16.43
CA THR A 216 7.05 -11.08 -16.21
C THR A 216 7.41 -11.38 -14.76
N VAL A 217 6.66 -12.27 -14.12
CA VAL A 217 6.96 -12.78 -12.77
C VAL A 217 7.71 -14.10 -12.85
N ASP A 218 8.70 -14.29 -11.97
CA ASP A 218 9.42 -15.56 -11.83
C ASP A 218 8.62 -16.50 -10.92
N ILE A 219 8.13 -17.60 -11.48
CA ILE A 219 7.35 -18.62 -10.76
C ILE A 219 8.02 -19.98 -10.94
N THR A 220 8.20 -20.71 -9.84
CA THR A 220 8.78 -22.06 -9.80
C THR A 220 7.88 -23.03 -9.04
N GLY A 221 8.09 -24.34 -9.22
CA GLY A 221 7.23 -25.38 -8.63
C GLY A 221 5.87 -25.49 -9.34
N ASP A 222 4.79 -25.65 -8.57
CA ASP A 222 3.43 -25.66 -9.11
C ASP A 222 2.98 -24.25 -9.55
N VAL A 223 3.12 -23.97 -10.84
CA VAL A 223 2.75 -22.69 -11.45
C VAL A 223 1.25 -22.41 -11.38
N ALA A 224 0.41 -23.45 -11.45
CA ALA A 224 -1.04 -23.29 -11.42
C ALA A 224 -1.50 -22.85 -10.03
N ALA A 225 -0.99 -23.49 -8.98
CA ALA A 225 -1.23 -23.13 -7.59
C ALA A 225 -0.79 -21.68 -7.28
N VAL A 226 0.39 -21.27 -7.74
CA VAL A 226 0.87 -19.88 -7.56
C VAL A 226 -0.05 -18.87 -8.24
N ARG A 227 -0.48 -19.15 -9.47
CA ARG A 227 -1.40 -18.24 -10.20
C ARG A 227 -2.78 -18.19 -9.58
N GLU A 228 -3.31 -19.32 -9.11
CA GLU A 228 -4.58 -19.39 -8.40
C GLU A 228 -4.53 -18.51 -7.14
N MET A 229 -3.49 -18.68 -6.31
CA MET A 229 -3.32 -17.91 -5.08
C MET A 229 -3.21 -16.39 -5.36
N LEU A 230 -2.43 -15.98 -6.38
CA LEU A 230 -2.26 -14.57 -6.75
C LEU A 230 -3.52 -13.95 -7.38
N ALA A 231 -4.44 -14.77 -7.91
CA ALA A 231 -5.71 -14.30 -8.48
C ALA A 231 -6.74 -13.95 -7.40
N LEU A 232 -6.52 -14.32 -6.14
CA LEU A 232 -7.40 -14.01 -5.03
C LEU A 232 -7.41 -12.51 -4.68
N PRO A 233 -8.51 -11.98 -4.13
CA PRO A 233 -8.59 -10.60 -3.63
C PRO A 233 -7.85 -10.43 -2.29
N LEU A 234 -6.53 -10.59 -2.29
CA LEU A 234 -5.67 -10.55 -1.10
C LEU A 234 -5.56 -9.15 -0.45
N VAL A 235 -5.78 -8.10 -1.24
CA VAL A 235 -5.67 -6.68 -0.85
C VAL A 235 -6.97 -5.94 -1.19
N PRO A 236 -7.22 -4.74 -0.63
CA PRO A 236 -8.38 -3.88 -0.90
C PRO A 236 -8.74 -3.70 -2.38
#